data_AF-A0AAU5C9E7-F1
#
_entry.id   AF-A0AAU5C9E7-F1
#
_cell.length_a   1.000
_cell.length_b   1.000
_cell.length_c   1.000
_cell.angle_alpha   90.00
_cell.angle_beta   90.00
_cell.angle_gamma   90.00
#
_symmetry.space_group_name_H-M   'P 1'
#
loop_
_entity.id
_entity.type
_entity.pdbx_description
1 polymer ?
#
loop_
_entity_poly.entity_id
_entity_poly.type
_entity_poly.pdbx_seq_one_letter_code
_entity_poly.pdbx_strand_id
1 'polypeptide(L)'
;MSTTPSTPVLRGGGAVLRHEDDALTLRRRDEELRIPLQAVRDVIPDRRAVTVELRVPAGGTPATYRIDGVSEAAADLFAVAVGTALAALPEPDPSFDGASLVTTRSLRTPSLSTGAKAQHIASLVIALGPGVVTLILTCVLVVTKGEAGMLLLAVPMGLVTVFFNVASTAATYGTFQMWLFPRHAITVMAVRTSPYSGKSEKYEYTGPSGQTHSCYRSNYASQIEISYHPDSPGDPAVVHTPLTRVAATIGTLLLWAVTAGLIFVAMMAATE
;
A
#
# COMPACT_ATOMS: atom_id res chain seq x y z
N MET A 1 -14.01 -25.68 -9.21
CA MET A 1 -13.96 -24.41 -9.96
C MET A 1 -12.50 -24.07 -10.18
N SER A 2 -12.07 -23.83 -11.42
CA SER A 2 -10.72 -23.33 -11.68
C SER A 2 -10.74 -21.80 -11.60
N THR A 3 -10.12 -21.26 -10.57
CA THR A 3 -9.78 -19.82 -10.49
C THR A 3 -8.48 -19.61 -11.25
N THR A 4 -8.54 -19.02 -12.44
CA THR A 4 -7.35 -18.57 -13.19
C THR A 4 -6.51 -17.66 -12.29
N PRO A 5 -5.18 -17.83 -12.20
CA PRO A 5 -4.34 -16.97 -11.37
C PRO A 5 -4.48 -15.50 -11.80
N SER A 6 -4.64 -14.60 -10.83
CA SER A 6 -4.83 -13.18 -11.14
C SER A 6 -3.52 -12.58 -11.69
N THR A 7 -3.59 -11.89 -12.82
CA THR A 7 -2.43 -11.16 -13.34
C THR A 7 -2.11 -10.01 -12.37
N PRO A 8 -0.84 -9.84 -11.93
CA PRO A 8 -0.51 -8.79 -10.96
C PRO A 8 -0.82 -7.38 -11.48
N VAL A 9 -1.12 -6.45 -10.58
CA VAL A 9 -1.26 -5.03 -10.92
C VAL A 9 0.07 -4.32 -10.66
N LEU A 10 0.66 -3.76 -11.72
CA LEU A 10 1.88 -2.97 -11.60
C LEU A 10 1.54 -1.55 -11.14
N ARG A 11 2.35 -1.03 -10.20
CA ARG A 11 2.20 0.31 -9.62
C ARG A 11 3.55 0.96 -9.47
N GLY A 12 3.74 2.11 -10.11
CA GLY A 12 5.01 2.83 -10.15
C GLY A 12 4.85 4.19 -10.82
N GLY A 13 5.70 5.17 -10.47
CA GLY A 13 5.77 6.45 -11.19
C GLY A 13 4.52 7.33 -11.18
N GLY A 14 3.52 7.00 -10.35
CA GLY A 14 2.18 7.64 -10.40
C GLY A 14 1.22 7.02 -11.43
N ALA A 15 1.64 5.94 -12.10
CA ALA A 15 0.84 5.13 -13.00
C ALA A 15 0.51 3.74 -12.40
N VAL A 16 -0.48 3.09 -13.01
CA VAL A 16 -0.98 1.76 -12.67
C VAL A 16 -1.20 1.03 -13.99
N LEU A 17 -0.54 -0.11 -14.20
CA LEU A 17 -0.79 -0.96 -15.36
C LEU A 17 -1.47 -2.25 -14.89
N ARG A 18 -2.57 -2.60 -15.55
CA ARG A 18 -3.36 -3.80 -15.31
C ARG A 18 -3.51 -4.61 -16.59
N HIS A 19 -3.78 -5.88 -16.44
CA HIS A 19 -4.24 -6.77 -17.49
C HIS A 19 -5.67 -7.17 -17.14
N GLU A 20 -6.63 -6.80 -17.98
CA GLU A 20 -8.07 -7.00 -17.78
C GLU A 20 -8.62 -7.58 -19.10
N ASP A 21 -9.04 -8.85 -19.05
CA ASP A 21 -9.61 -9.65 -20.14
C ASP A 21 -8.79 -9.65 -21.46
N ASP A 22 -9.09 -8.73 -22.38
CA ASP A 22 -8.51 -8.62 -23.72
C ASP A 22 -7.55 -7.41 -23.88
N ALA A 23 -7.26 -6.69 -22.79
CA ALA A 23 -6.55 -5.42 -22.84
C ALA A 23 -5.62 -5.19 -21.64
N LEU A 24 -4.65 -4.31 -21.84
CA LEU A 24 -3.88 -3.67 -20.78
C LEU A 24 -4.50 -2.29 -20.47
N THR A 25 -4.84 -2.05 -19.21
CA THR A 25 -5.36 -0.76 -18.73
C THR A 25 -4.24 0.01 -18.03
N LEU A 26 -3.71 1.04 -18.68
CA LEU A 26 -2.70 1.95 -18.14
C LEU A 26 -3.37 3.21 -17.59
N ARG A 27 -3.57 3.26 -16.28
CA ARG A 27 -4.13 4.43 -15.59
C ARG A 27 -3.02 5.33 -15.04
N ARG A 28 -3.06 6.61 -15.39
CA ARG A 28 -2.20 7.68 -14.87
C ARG A 28 -3.05 8.64 -14.04
N ARG A 29 -2.50 9.83 -13.73
CA ARG A 29 -3.13 10.79 -12.82
C ARG A 29 -4.51 11.27 -13.30
N ASP A 30 -4.60 11.66 -14.56
CA ASP A 30 -5.75 12.36 -15.14
C ASP A 30 -6.37 11.62 -16.35
N GLU A 31 -5.76 10.51 -16.75
CA GLU A 31 -6.06 9.70 -17.94
C GLU A 31 -5.99 8.19 -17.64
N GLU A 32 -6.77 7.42 -18.39
CA GLU A 32 -6.77 5.96 -18.43
C GLU A 32 -6.72 5.52 -19.89
N LEU A 33 -5.64 4.82 -20.26
CA LEU A 33 -5.46 4.27 -21.60
C LEU A 33 -5.83 2.79 -21.56
N ARG A 34 -6.74 2.35 -22.43
CA ARG A 34 -6.99 0.93 -22.70
C ARG A 34 -6.25 0.56 -23.99
N ILE A 35 -5.30 -0.35 -23.87
CA ILE A 35 -4.43 -0.86 -24.93
C ILE A 35 -4.85 -2.32 -25.18
N PRO A 36 -5.63 -2.64 -26.22
CA PRO A 36 -6.00 -4.03 -26.52
C PRO A 36 -4.76 -4.92 -26.70
N LEU A 37 -4.78 -6.18 -26.26
CA LEU A 37 -3.63 -7.10 -26.39
C LEU A 37 -3.19 -7.27 -27.85
N GLN A 38 -4.13 -7.23 -28.80
CA GLN A 38 -3.84 -7.24 -30.24
C GLN A 38 -3.00 -6.03 -30.72
N ALA A 39 -2.96 -4.94 -29.97
CA ALA A 39 -2.10 -3.78 -30.21
C ALA A 39 -0.70 -3.93 -29.59
N VAL A 40 -0.52 -4.85 -28.63
CA VAL A 40 0.75 -5.04 -27.92
C VAL A 40 1.66 -5.96 -28.71
N ARG A 41 2.92 -5.53 -28.89
CA ARG A 41 3.99 -6.34 -29.47
C ARG A 41 4.64 -7.20 -28.40
N ASP A 42 5.08 -6.56 -27.32
CA ASP A 42 5.81 -7.18 -26.23
C ASP A 42 5.68 -6.36 -24.93
N VAL A 43 5.99 -6.97 -23.79
CA VAL A 43 6.03 -6.33 -22.47
C VAL A 43 7.38 -6.64 -21.83
N ILE A 44 8.28 -5.66 -21.89
CA ILE A 44 9.69 -5.81 -21.52
C ILE A 44 9.89 -5.32 -20.07
N PRO A 45 10.26 -6.21 -19.12
CA PRO A 45 10.67 -5.80 -17.79
C PRO A 45 12.12 -5.28 -17.80
N ASP A 46 12.36 -4.19 -17.07
CA ASP A 46 13.66 -3.53 -16.90
C ASP A 46 13.84 -3.16 -15.43
N ARG A 47 14.26 -4.15 -14.62
CA ARG A 47 14.41 -4.03 -13.16
C ARG A 47 13.12 -3.51 -12.50
N ARG A 48 13.11 -2.23 -12.13
CA ARG A 48 11.98 -1.53 -11.51
C ARG A 48 11.16 -0.72 -12.51
N ALA A 49 11.21 -1.06 -13.79
CA ALA A 49 10.36 -0.49 -14.82
C ALA A 49 9.77 -1.59 -15.71
N VAL A 50 8.66 -1.27 -16.38
CA VAL A 50 8.09 -2.09 -17.45
C VAL A 50 7.80 -1.21 -18.65
N THR A 51 8.15 -1.67 -19.84
CA THR A 51 7.85 -1.03 -21.12
C THR A 51 6.88 -1.90 -21.90
N VAL A 52 5.69 -1.37 -22.19
CA VAL A 52 4.76 -1.98 -23.15
C VAL A 52 5.10 -1.44 -24.54
N GLU A 53 5.55 -2.29 -25.45
CA GLU A 53 5.73 -1.93 -26.86
C GLU A 53 4.45 -2.22 -27.65
N LEU A 54 4.02 -1.28 -28.50
CA LEU A 54 2.94 -1.52 -29.45
C LEU A 54 3.46 -2.12 -30.75
N ARG A 55 2.56 -2.83 -31.46
CA ARG A 55 2.80 -3.28 -32.84
C ARG A 55 2.82 -2.07 -33.77
N VAL A 56 3.69 -2.14 -34.76
CA VAL A 56 3.88 -1.13 -35.79
C VAL A 56 4.15 -1.84 -37.13
N PRO A 57 3.71 -1.29 -38.28
CA PRO A 57 4.05 -1.84 -39.58
C PRO A 57 5.55 -1.88 -39.83
N ALA A 58 5.99 -2.76 -40.73
CA ALA A 58 7.41 -2.94 -41.05
C ALA A 58 8.09 -1.60 -41.44
N GLY A 59 9.16 -1.25 -40.72
CA GLY A 59 9.93 -0.01 -40.91
C GLY A 59 9.45 1.19 -40.09
N GLY A 60 8.34 1.08 -39.35
CA GLY A 60 7.91 2.10 -38.39
C GLY A 60 8.56 1.98 -37.01
N THR A 61 8.52 3.06 -36.22
CA THR A 61 9.00 3.08 -34.84
C THR A 61 7.87 2.65 -33.89
N PRO A 62 8.05 1.62 -33.04
CA PRO A 62 7.05 1.23 -32.05
C PRO A 62 6.70 2.37 -31.09
N ALA A 63 5.42 2.61 -30.85
CA ALA A 63 4.99 3.43 -29.73
C ALA A 63 5.21 2.63 -28.43
N THR A 64 5.79 3.26 -27.41
CA THR A 64 6.15 2.59 -26.15
C THR A 64 5.58 3.30 -24.94
N TYR A 65 4.95 2.56 -24.02
CA TYR A 65 4.52 3.07 -22.73
C TYR A 65 5.38 2.49 -21.61
N ARG A 66 6.23 3.33 -21.01
CA ARG A 66 7.07 2.97 -19.85
C ARG A 66 6.39 3.34 -18.54
N ILE A 67 6.54 2.47 -17.53
CA ILE A 67 6.10 2.64 -16.15
C ILE A 67 7.30 2.39 -15.23
N ASP A 68 7.86 3.44 -14.63
CA ASP A 68 9.01 3.36 -13.72
C ASP A 68 8.62 3.19 -12.24
N GLY A 69 9.53 2.71 -11.41
CA GLY A 69 9.35 2.62 -9.96
C GLY A 69 8.41 1.51 -9.49
N VAL A 70 8.22 0.46 -10.29
CA VAL A 70 7.45 -0.74 -9.93
C VAL A 70 8.26 -1.68 -8.99
N SER A 71 7.59 -2.73 -8.49
CA SER A 71 8.27 -3.87 -7.88
C SER A 71 8.83 -4.77 -8.99
N GLU A 72 10.11 -5.14 -8.87
CA GLU A 72 10.85 -5.95 -9.87
C GLU A 72 10.25 -7.35 -10.04
N ALA A 73 10.01 -8.06 -8.92
CA ALA A 73 9.32 -9.35 -8.95
C ALA A 73 7.89 -9.26 -9.52
N ALA A 74 7.21 -8.11 -9.39
CA ALA A 74 5.91 -7.91 -10.01
C ALA A 74 6.02 -7.64 -11.52
N ALA A 75 7.06 -6.91 -11.96
CA ALA A 75 7.37 -6.64 -13.36
C ALA A 75 7.58 -7.94 -14.14
N ASP A 76 8.42 -8.84 -13.61
CA ASP A 76 8.71 -10.13 -14.24
C ASP A 76 7.45 -11.01 -14.34
N LEU A 77 6.69 -11.16 -13.25
CA LEU A 77 5.44 -11.92 -13.24
C LEU A 77 4.38 -11.34 -14.19
N PHE A 78 4.33 -10.01 -14.33
CA PHE A 78 3.43 -9.35 -15.26
C PHE A 78 3.82 -9.60 -16.72
N ALA A 79 5.12 -9.46 -17.05
CA ALA A 79 5.64 -9.73 -18.38
C ALA A 79 5.39 -11.18 -18.81
N VAL A 80 5.63 -12.16 -17.92
CA VAL A 80 5.34 -13.58 -18.18
C VAL A 80 3.85 -13.82 -18.40
N ALA A 81 2.98 -13.23 -17.57
CA ALA A 81 1.53 -13.41 -17.69
C ALA A 81 0.98 -12.80 -18.99
N VAL A 82 1.39 -11.59 -19.35
CA VAL A 82 0.97 -10.94 -20.60
C VAL A 82 1.58 -11.63 -21.81
N GLY A 83 2.86 -12.02 -21.78
CA GLY A 83 3.50 -12.79 -22.86
C GLY A 83 2.80 -14.12 -23.14
N THR A 84 2.33 -14.80 -22.08
CA THR A 84 1.50 -16.02 -22.20
C THR A 84 0.16 -15.73 -22.88
N ALA A 85 -0.49 -14.61 -22.54
CA ALA A 85 -1.74 -14.20 -23.18
C ALA A 85 -1.54 -13.78 -24.65
N LEU A 86 -0.44 -13.10 -24.97
CA LEU A 86 -0.07 -12.73 -26.35
C LEU A 86 0.21 -13.95 -27.23
N ALA A 87 0.88 -14.98 -26.69
CA ALA A 87 1.15 -16.23 -27.39
C ALA A 87 -0.12 -17.07 -27.67
N ALA A 88 -1.24 -16.77 -27.00
CA ALA A 88 -2.53 -17.42 -27.25
C ALA A 88 -3.39 -16.69 -28.32
N LEU A 89 -2.95 -15.53 -28.81
CA LEU A 89 -3.65 -14.80 -29.87
C LEU A 89 -3.34 -15.41 -31.26
N PRO A 90 -4.27 -15.30 -32.23
CA PRO A 90 -3.99 -15.59 -33.64
C PRO A 90 -2.81 -14.75 -34.17
N GLU A 91 -2.12 -15.25 -35.20
CA GLU A 91 -1.10 -14.45 -35.90
C GLU A 91 -1.70 -13.13 -36.41
N PRO A 92 -1.07 -11.98 -36.08
CA PRO A 92 -1.59 -10.68 -36.47
C PRO A 92 -1.19 -10.29 -37.89
N ASP A 93 -2.00 -9.41 -38.49
CA ASP A 93 -1.68 -8.77 -39.77
C ASP A 93 -0.38 -7.92 -39.62
N PRO A 94 0.66 -8.17 -40.43
CA PRO A 94 1.93 -7.43 -40.35
C PRO A 94 1.84 -5.97 -40.84
N SER A 95 0.73 -5.57 -41.45
CA SER A 95 0.44 -4.17 -41.83
C SER A 95 -0.23 -3.35 -40.71
N PHE A 96 -0.45 -3.95 -39.54
CA PHE A 96 -1.25 -3.38 -38.47
C PHE A 96 -0.47 -2.42 -37.55
N ASP A 97 -1.03 -1.21 -37.34
CA ASP A 97 -0.56 -0.26 -36.32
C ASP A 97 -1.39 -0.36 -35.04
N GLY A 98 -0.76 -0.87 -33.96
CA GLY A 98 -1.39 -1.01 -32.65
C GLY A 98 -1.74 0.33 -31.99
N ALA A 99 -1.04 1.42 -32.32
CA ALA A 99 -1.33 2.73 -31.76
C ALA A 99 -2.76 3.21 -32.09
N SER A 100 -3.29 2.81 -33.26
CA SER A 100 -4.64 3.16 -33.73
C SER A 100 -5.77 2.62 -32.83
N LEU A 101 -5.51 1.59 -32.02
CA LEU A 101 -6.50 0.97 -31.12
C LEU A 101 -6.50 1.52 -29.69
N VAL A 102 -5.50 2.31 -29.31
CA VAL A 102 -5.36 2.76 -27.92
C VAL A 102 -6.42 3.81 -27.64
N THR A 103 -7.38 3.47 -26.78
CA THR A 103 -8.44 4.39 -26.38
C THR A 103 -8.07 5.09 -25.08
N THR A 104 -8.23 6.41 -25.04
CA THR A 104 -7.90 7.22 -23.85
C THR A 104 -9.17 7.81 -23.24
N ARG A 105 -9.35 7.63 -21.94
CA ARG A 105 -10.47 8.15 -21.14
C ARG A 105 -9.93 9.10 -20.08
N SER A 106 -10.45 10.33 -20.01
CA SER A 106 -10.11 11.23 -18.90
C SER A 106 -10.84 10.83 -17.62
N LEU A 107 -10.16 10.89 -16.47
CA LEU A 107 -10.70 10.56 -15.16
C LEU A 107 -10.85 11.81 -14.29
N ARG A 108 -12.10 12.20 -14.00
CA ARG A 108 -12.44 13.26 -13.03
C ARG A 108 -13.00 12.61 -11.76
N THR A 109 -12.30 12.71 -10.62
CA THR A 109 -12.49 11.82 -9.46
C THR A 109 -13.06 12.49 -8.19
N PRO A 110 -13.93 11.77 -7.46
CA PRO A 110 -13.84 11.54 -5.99
C PRO A 110 -14.10 10.04 -5.62
N SER A 111 -13.88 9.51 -4.41
CA SER A 111 -13.23 9.98 -3.16
C SER A 111 -12.83 8.83 -2.20
N LEU A 112 -11.88 9.11 -1.30
CA LEU A 112 -11.66 8.63 0.08
C LEU A 112 -12.32 7.34 0.64
N SER A 113 -11.51 6.50 1.32
CA SER A 113 -11.78 6.03 2.69
C SER A 113 -10.50 5.53 3.40
N THR A 114 -10.57 5.31 4.72
CA THR A 114 -9.42 5.10 5.63
C THR A 114 -9.65 3.89 6.54
N GLY A 115 -8.62 3.08 6.80
CA GLY A 115 -8.65 2.10 7.89
C GLY A 115 -7.74 0.88 7.72
N ALA A 116 -6.68 0.81 8.52
CA ALA A 116 -5.95 -0.42 8.79
C ALA A 116 -5.54 -0.46 10.28
N LYS A 117 -5.78 -1.60 10.92
CA LYS A 117 -5.28 -1.97 12.25
C LYS A 117 -4.75 -3.40 12.17
N ALA A 118 -3.89 -3.75 13.14
CA ALA A 118 -3.43 -5.10 13.48
C ALA A 118 -2.14 -5.63 12.81
N GLN A 119 -1.01 -5.01 13.14
CA GLN A 119 0.18 -5.76 13.56
C GLN A 119 0.72 -5.16 14.86
N HIS A 120 0.14 -5.57 15.98
CA HIS A 120 0.27 -4.88 17.27
C HIS A 120 1.44 -5.33 18.14
N ILE A 121 2.00 -6.53 17.94
CA ILE A 121 2.82 -7.19 18.99
C ILE A 121 4.33 -6.89 18.84
N ALA A 122 4.87 -6.91 17.62
CA ALA A 122 6.29 -6.58 17.40
C ALA A 122 6.59 -5.08 17.59
N SER A 123 5.65 -4.21 17.19
CA SER A 123 5.77 -2.76 17.39
C SER A 123 5.60 -2.33 18.85
N LEU A 124 4.86 -3.09 19.67
CA LEU A 124 4.68 -2.83 21.10
C LEU A 124 6.00 -2.78 21.88
N VAL A 125 6.97 -3.65 21.55
CA VAL A 125 8.27 -3.68 22.25
C VAL A 125 9.08 -2.41 22.00
N ILE A 126 9.11 -1.94 20.74
CA ILE A 126 9.80 -0.71 20.35
C ILE A 126 9.06 0.53 20.89
N ALA A 127 7.73 0.51 20.92
CA ALA A 127 6.89 1.59 21.43
C ALA A 127 6.97 1.75 22.97
N LEU A 128 6.99 0.64 23.70
CA LEU A 128 6.98 0.68 25.16
C LEU A 128 8.32 1.11 25.74
N GLY A 129 9.45 0.79 25.08
CA GLY A 129 10.80 1.03 25.58
C GLY A 129 11.00 2.43 26.19
N PRO A 130 10.84 3.53 25.43
CA PRO A 130 11.08 4.87 25.95
C PRO A 130 10.05 5.27 27.02
N GLY A 131 8.77 4.94 26.85
CA GLY A 131 7.72 5.29 27.81
C GLY A 131 7.89 4.61 29.17
N VAL A 132 8.30 3.33 29.18
CA VAL A 132 8.62 2.58 30.40
C VAL A 132 9.87 3.11 31.07
N VAL A 133 10.92 3.45 30.30
CA VAL A 133 12.13 4.09 30.85
C VAL A 133 11.80 5.43 31.51
N THR A 134 11.01 6.29 30.86
CA THR A 134 10.57 7.56 31.46
C THR A 134 9.78 7.33 32.74
N LEU A 135 8.79 6.41 32.74
CA LEU A 135 7.99 6.09 33.92
C LEU A 135 8.86 5.61 35.10
N ILE A 136 9.83 4.73 34.83
CA ILE A 136 10.79 4.26 35.85
C ILE A 136 11.63 5.43 36.37
N LEU A 137 12.15 6.30 35.49
CA LEU A 137 12.92 7.47 35.89
C LEU A 137 12.12 8.38 36.83
N THR A 138 10.88 8.71 36.47
CA THR A 138 10.03 9.61 37.28
C THR A 138 9.71 8.99 38.64
N CYS A 139 9.40 7.68 38.70
CA CYS A 139 9.18 6.97 39.96
C CYS A 139 10.42 6.99 40.86
N VAL A 140 11.61 6.73 40.30
CA VAL A 140 12.88 6.81 41.06
C VAL A 140 13.11 8.22 41.59
N LEU A 141 12.94 9.25 40.76
CA LEU A 141 13.17 10.64 41.14
C LEU A 141 12.29 11.09 42.31
N VAL A 142 10.99 10.75 42.28
CA VAL A 142 10.06 11.09 43.37
C VAL A 142 10.40 10.33 44.66
N VAL A 143 10.79 9.06 44.58
CA VAL A 143 11.28 8.32 45.76
C VAL A 143 12.53 8.97 46.35
N THR A 144 13.45 9.47 45.52
CA THR A 144 14.67 10.15 46.00
C THR A 144 14.43 11.54 46.59
N LYS A 145 13.46 12.32 46.09
CA LYS A 145 13.10 13.63 46.68
C LYS A 145 12.21 13.50 47.93
N GLY A 146 11.55 12.37 48.16
CA GLY A 146 10.73 12.11 49.35
C GLY A 146 9.35 12.78 49.36
N GLU A 147 9.01 13.52 48.31
CA GLU A 147 7.74 14.24 48.19
C GLU A 147 6.63 13.35 47.64
N ALA A 148 5.94 12.63 48.54
CA ALA A 148 4.82 11.75 48.17
C ALA A 148 3.70 12.46 47.38
N GLY A 149 3.56 13.78 47.51
CA GLY A 149 2.63 14.60 46.72
C GLY A 149 2.93 14.58 45.22
N MET A 150 4.20 14.51 44.81
CA MET A 150 4.56 14.45 43.38
C MET A 150 4.08 13.15 42.72
N LEU A 151 3.93 12.03 43.46
CA LEU A 151 3.44 10.76 42.89
C LEU A 151 2.05 10.91 42.26
N LEU A 152 1.18 11.74 42.86
CA LEU A 152 -0.19 11.98 42.39
C LEU A 152 -0.23 12.66 41.00
N LEU A 153 0.81 13.41 40.62
CA LEU A 153 0.94 14.05 39.31
C LEU A 153 1.83 13.24 38.36
N ALA A 154 2.91 12.65 38.86
CA ALA A 154 3.88 11.89 38.08
C ALA A 154 3.25 10.63 37.44
N VAL A 155 2.44 9.88 38.18
CA VAL A 155 1.81 8.64 37.69
C VAL A 155 0.86 8.88 36.51
N PRO A 156 -0.15 9.78 36.59
CA PRO A 156 -1.02 10.03 35.43
C PRO A 156 -0.26 10.64 34.24
N MET A 157 0.73 11.53 34.47
CA MET A 157 1.57 12.08 33.40
C MET A 157 2.38 10.98 32.68
N GLY A 158 2.94 10.03 33.44
CA GLY A 158 3.65 8.87 32.90
C GLY A 158 2.74 7.96 32.07
N LEU A 159 1.53 7.66 32.56
CA LEU A 159 0.54 6.87 31.83
C LEU A 159 0.11 7.54 30.51
N VAL A 160 -0.14 8.85 30.52
CA VAL A 160 -0.44 9.64 29.32
C VAL A 160 0.73 9.58 28.33
N THR A 161 1.96 9.74 28.81
CA THR A 161 3.18 9.67 27.98
C THR A 161 3.35 8.29 27.31
N VAL A 162 3.14 7.20 28.06
CA VAL A 162 3.16 5.82 27.52
C VAL A 162 2.08 5.64 26.46
N PHE A 163 0.86 6.10 26.71
CA PHE A 163 -0.24 6.03 25.74
C PHE A 163 0.09 6.76 24.43
N PHE A 164 0.60 8.00 24.53
CA PHE A 164 1.00 8.80 23.36
C PHE A 164 2.17 8.17 22.57
N ASN A 165 3.12 7.52 23.23
CA ASN A 165 4.20 6.80 22.56
C ASN A 165 3.69 5.56 21.80
N VAL A 166 2.83 4.75 22.43
CA VAL A 166 2.17 3.60 21.77
C VAL A 166 1.34 4.06 20.56
N ALA A 167 0.60 5.16 20.69
CA ALA A 167 -0.14 5.74 19.58
C ALA A 167 0.78 6.26 18.45
N SER A 168 1.88 6.96 18.80
CA SER A 168 2.90 7.46 17.85
C SER A 168 3.55 6.34 17.07
N THR A 169 3.93 5.25 17.73
CA THR A 169 4.56 4.10 17.07
C THR A 169 3.57 3.36 16.17
N ALA A 170 2.32 3.17 16.60
CA ALA A 170 1.27 2.58 15.75
C ALA A 170 0.97 3.44 14.51
N ALA A 171 0.90 4.77 14.65
CA ALA A 171 0.72 5.71 13.54
C ALA A 171 1.93 5.71 12.58
N THR A 172 3.15 5.61 13.13
CA THR A 172 4.39 5.49 12.35
C THR A 172 4.40 4.20 11.53
N TYR A 173 4.04 3.07 12.14
CA TYR A 173 3.98 1.78 11.44
C TYR A 173 2.97 1.80 10.29
N GLY A 174 1.74 2.28 10.55
CA GLY A 174 0.72 2.43 9.52
C GLY A 174 1.18 3.36 8.39
N THR A 175 1.75 4.52 8.71
CA THR A 175 2.29 5.47 7.72
C THR A 175 3.43 4.85 6.90
N PHE A 176 4.34 4.11 7.53
CA PHE A 176 5.42 3.41 6.86
C PHE A 176 4.89 2.36 5.87
N GLN A 177 3.94 1.52 6.29
CA GLN A 177 3.25 0.58 5.40
C GLN A 177 2.58 1.30 4.20
N MET A 178 1.91 2.44 4.43
CA MET A 178 1.28 3.25 3.37
C MET A 178 2.27 3.78 2.32
N TRP A 179 3.53 4.01 2.68
CA TRP A 179 4.57 4.47 1.76
C TRP A 179 5.39 3.33 1.15
N LEU A 180 5.60 2.24 1.90
CA LEU A 180 6.41 1.10 1.49
C LEU A 180 5.67 0.20 0.49
N PHE A 181 4.45 -0.23 0.83
CA PHE A 181 3.72 -1.23 0.04
C PHE A 181 3.46 -0.80 -1.41
N PRO A 182 3.06 0.45 -1.71
CA PRO A 182 2.84 0.87 -3.10
C PRO A 182 4.09 0.86 -4.01
N ARG A 183 5.28 0.56 -3.47
CA ARG A 183 6.56 0.44 -4.19
C ARG A 183 7.16 -0.97 -4.20
N HIS A 184 6.76 -1.84 -3.27
CA HIS A 184 7.41 -3.14 -3.03
C HIS A 184 6.43 -4.33 -2.88
N ALA A 185 5.15 -4.05 -2.62
CA ALA A 185 4.11 -5.08 -2.55
C ALA A 185 3.57 -5.43 -3.93
N ILE A 186 3.04 -6.65 -4.06
CA ILE A 186 2.22 -7.04 -5.21
C ILE A 186 0.82 -6.47 -4.96
N THR A 187 0.24 -5.81 -5.96
CA THR A 187 -1.14 -5.31 -5.87
C THR A 187 -2.07 -6.19 -6.68
N VAL A 188 -3.24 -6.48 -6.13
CA VAL A 188 -4.30 -7.29 -6.74
C VAL A 188 -5.67 -6.69 -6.44
N MET A 189 -6.66 -7.01 -7.27
CA MET A 189 -8.05 -6.73 -6.97
C MET A 189 -8.61 -7.85 -6.09
N ALA A 190 -9.17 -7.48 -4.95
CA ALA A 190 -9.89 -8.39 -4.07
C ALA A 190 -11.40 -8.19 -4.25
N VAL A 191 -12.11 -9.29 -4.45
CA VAL A 191 -13.55 -9.32 -4.71
C VAL A 191 -14.28 -9.63 -3.42
N ARG A 192 -15.39 -8.94 -3.17
CA ARG A 192 -16.26 -9.18 -2.02
C ARG A 192 -17.02 -10.51 -2.19
N THR A 193 -16.63 -11.55 -1.47
CA THR A 193 -17.26 -12.88 -1.57
C THR A 193 -18.53 -13.00 -0.73
N SER A 194 -18.62 -12.30 0.40
CA SER A 194 -19.75 -12.43 1.33
C SER A 194 -20.33 -11.07 1.72
N PRO A 195 -21.63 -10.81 1.43
CA PRO A 195 -22.34 -9.68 2.00
C PRO A 195 -22.64 -9.92 3.48
N TYR A 196 -21.80 -9.33 4.33
CA TYR A 196 -22.09 -8.96 5.72
C TYR A 196 -22.22 -10.08 6.77
N SER A 197 -21.28 -10.09 7.73
CA SER A 197 -21.43 -10.77 9.03
C SER A 197 -21.11 -9.81 10.20
N GLY A 198 -21.51 -8.54 10.08
CA GLY A 198 -21.22 -7.47 11.04
C GLY A 198 -20.38 -6.35 10.45
N LYS A 199 -19.55 -5.69 11.28
CA LYS A 199 -18.83 -4.43 10.94
C LYS A 199 -17.72 -4.54 9.88
N SER A 200 -17.57 -5.67 9.22
CA SER A 200 -16.52 -5.92 8.23
C SER A 200 -17.00 -6.89 7.15
N GLU A 201 -16.74 -6.54 5.90
CA GLU A 201 -16.99 -7.41 4.75
C GLU A 201 -15.76 -8.28 4.46
N LYS A 202 -15.99 -9.51 3.98
CA LYS A 202 -14.93 -10.45 3.60
C LYS A 202 -14.62 -10.27 2.11
N TYR A 203 -13.37 -9.93 1.81
CA TYR A 203 -12.83 -9.84 0.47
C TYR A 203 -11.82 -10.96 0.25
N GLU A 204 -11.87 -11.60 -0.91
CA GLU A 204 -10.94 -12.66 -1.31
C GLU A 204 -10.15 -12.27 -2.55
N TYR A 205 -8.91 -12.71 -2.62
CA TYR A 205 -8.02 -12.51 -3.74
C TYR A 205 -7.15 -13.75 -3.95
N THR A 206 -6.74 -14.01 -5.19
CA THR A 206 -5.91 -15.18 -5.54
C THR A 206 -4.49 -14.71 -5.86
N GLY A 207 -3.51 -15.14 -5.07
CA GLY A 207 -2.10 -14.81 -5.30
C GLY A 207 -1.49 -15.53 -6.52
N PRO A 208 -0.28 -15.14 -6.98
CA PRO A 208 0.43 -15.79 -8.09
C PRO A 208 0.62 -17.30 -7.93
N SER A 209 0.68 -17.79 -6.69
CA SER A 209 0.75 -19.22 -6.35
C SER A 209 -0.57 -19.99 -6.52
N GLY A 210 -1.64 -19.32 -6.97
CA GLY A 210 -3.00 -19.87 -7.03
C GLY A 210 -3.69 -19.99 -5.67
N GLN A 211 -3.06 -19.55 -4.57
CA GLN A 211 -3.67 -19.59 -3.24
C GLN A 211 -4.66 -18.43 -3.06
N THR A 212 -5.87 -18.77 -2.61
CA THR A 212 -6.89 -17.78 -2.23
C THR A 212 -6.63 -17.30 -0.80
N HIS A 213 -6.40 -15.99 -0.65
CA HIS A 213 -6.29 -15.32 0.63
C HIS A 213 -7.54 -14.49 0.89
N SER A 214 -7.90 -14.33 2.15
CA SER A 214 -9.06 -13.51 2.55
C SER A 214 -8.67 -12.43 3.55
N CYS A 215 -9.32 -11.27 3.43
CA CYS A 215 -9.16 -10.17 4.36
C CYS A 215 -10.52 -9.60 4.78
N TYR A 216 -10.53 -8.92 5.93
CA TYR A 216 -11.71 -8.28 6.48
C TYR A 216 -11.51 -6.77 6.47
N ARG A 217 -12.43 -6.04 5.81
CA ARG A 217 -12.37 -4.58 5.66
C ARG A 217 -13.77 -3.97 5.80
N SER A 218 -13.85 -2.79 6.40
CA SER A 218 -15.11 -2.04 6.59
C SER A 218 -15.44 -1.13 5.40
N ASN A 219 -15.06 -1.54 4.19
CA ASN A 219 -15.39 -0.82 2.95
C ASN A 219 -16.64 -1.48 2.34
N TYR A 220 -17.44 -0.72 1.60
CA TYR A 220 -18.70 -1.14 0.97
C TYR A 220 -18.58 -1.34 -0.56
N ALA A 221 -17.40 -1.13 -1.14
CA ALA A 221 -17.18 -1.34 -2.56
C ALA A 221 -17.28 -2.84 -2.92
N SER A 222 -17.82 -3.17 -4.10
CA SER A 222 -17.89 -4.56 -4.58
C SER A 222 -16.51 -5.19 -4.80
N GLN A 223 -15.51 -4.35 -5.07
CA GLN A 223 -14.10 -4.73 -5.21
C GLN A 223 -13.24 -3.68 -4.52
N ILE A 224 -12.16 -4.12 -3.88
CA ILE A 224 -11.14 -3.23 -3.30
C ILE A 224 -9.76 -3.61 -3.82
N GLU A 225 -8.88 -2.62 -3.88
CA GLU A 225 -7.50 -2.83 -4.30
C GLU A 225 -6.60 -3.03 -3.09
N ILE A 226 -5.84 -4.13 -3.14
CA ILE A 226 -5.05 -4.65 -2.02
C ILE A 226 -3.61 -4.82 -2.46
N SER A 227 -2.69 -4.29 -1.67
CA SER A 227 -1.26 -4.55 -1.75
C SER A 227 -0.84 -5.52 -0.63
N TYR A 228 -0.10 -6.58 -0.93
CA TYR A 228 0.47 -7.49 0.07
C TYR A 228 1.95 -7.77 -0.23
N HIS A 229 2.73 -8.07 0.82
CA HIS A 229 4.12 -8.47 0.66
C HIS A 229 4.21 -9.94 0.19
N PRO A 230 5.04 -10.30 -0.81
CA PRO A 230 5.13 -11.68 -1.29
C PRO A 230 5.46 -12.68 -0.17
N ASP A 231 6.37 -12.31 0.74
CA ASP A 231 6.74 -13.14 1.91
C ASP A 231 5.71 -13.13 3.05
N SER A 232 4.62 -12.37 2.93
CA SER A 232 3.58 -12.22 3.97
C SER A 232 2.21 -11.88 3.38
N PRO A 233 1.60 -12.77 2.57
CA PRO A 233 0.27 -12.56 2.00
C PRO A 233 -0.84 -12.52 3.05
N GLY A 234 -0.56 -12.95 4.29
CA GLY A 234 -1.48 -12.82 5.42
C GLY A 234 -1.73 -11.38 5.90
N ASP A 235 -0.91 -10.40 5.53
CA ASP A 235 -1.11 -8.98 5.90
C ASP A 235 -1.36 -8.06 4.67
N PRO A 236 -2.57 -8.09 4.09
CA PRO A 236 -2.96 -7.24 2.97
C PRO A 236 -3.29 -5.79 3.40
N ALA A 237 -2.53 -4.82 2.90
CA ALA A 237 -2.80 -3.40 3.08
C ALA A 237 -3.66 -2.80 1.95
N VAL A 238 -4.44 -1.77 2.27
CA VAL A 238 -5.25 -1.04 1.29
C VAL A 238 -4.38 0.03 0.60
N VAL A 239 -4.57 0.24 -0.70
CA VAL A 239 -3.85 1.30 -1.43
C VAL A 239 -4.44 2.67 -1.08
N HIS A 240 -3.73 3.44 -0.23
CA HIS A 240 -4.14 4.78 0.16
C HIS A 240 -3.78 5.85 -0.88
N THR A 241 -4.63 6.90 -1.00
CA THR A 241 -4.39 8.05 -1.89
C THR A 241 -3.18 8.87 -1.43
N PRO A 242 -2.47 9.61 -2.32
CA PRO A 242 -1.33 10.43 -1.93
C PRO A 242 -1.65 11.44 -0.81
N LEU A 243 -2.84 12.08 -0.88
CA LEU A 243 -3.32 13.01 0.15
C LEU A 243 -3.46 12.32 1.51
N THR A 244 -4.02 11.11 1.55
CA THR A 244 -4.14 10.31 2.78
C THR A 244 -2.77 10.00 3.39
N ARG A 245 -1.77 9.68 2.56
CA ARG A 245 -0.40 9.38 3.03
C ARG A 245 0.28 10.62 3.62
N VAL A 246 0.16 11.77 2.96
CA VAL A 246 0.68 13.04 3.47
C VAL A 246 0.01 13.42 4.78
N ALA A 247 -1.32 13.34 4.86
CA ALA A 247 -2.07 13.61 6.08
C ALA A 247 -1.68 12.66 7.24
N ALA A 248 -1.53 11.36 6.97
CA ALA A 248 -1.07 10.37 7.96
C ALA A 248 0.37 10.66 8.45
N THR A 249 1.24 11.11 7.54
CA THR A 249 2.63 11.49 7.86
C THR A 249 2.65 12.73 8.78
N ILE A 250 1.89 13.77 8.43
CA ILE A 250 1.76 14.98 9.27
C ILE A 250 1.17 14.64 10.65
N GLY A 251 0.09 13.85 10.69
CA GLY A 251 -0.52 13.41 11.95
C GLY A 251 0.45 12.61 12.83
N THR A 252 1.27 11.74 12.22
CA THR A 252 2.32 10.98 12.92
C THR A 252 3.40 11.90 13.50
N LEU A 253 3.88 12.89 12.73
CA LEU A 253 4.88 13.85 13.19
C LEU A 253 4.36 14.73 14.34
N LEU A 254 3.11 15.19 14.26
CA LEU A 254 2.46 15.93 15.35
C LEU A 254 2.35 15.08 16.63
N LEU A 255 2.03 13.79 16.49
CA LEU A 255 1.89 12.89 17.64
C LEU A 255 3.23 12.64 18.35
N TRP A 256 4.32 12.51 17.58
CA TRP A 256 5.68 12.49 18.13
C TRP A 256 6.07 13.82 18.80
N ALA A 257 5.72 14.96 18.21
CA ALA A 257 5.99 16.28 18.80
C ALA A 257 5.26 16.48 20.15
N VAL A 258 4.00 16.06 20.27
CA VAL A 258 3.26 16.05 21.55
C VAL A 258 3.93 15.12 22.55
N THR A 259 4.33 13.91 22.13
CA THR A 259 5.02 12.94 23.01
C THR A 259 6.34 13.51 23.56
N ALA A 260 7.14 14.15 22.70
CA ALA A 260 8.40 14.79 23.10
C ALA A 260 8.16 15.98 24.04
N GLY A 261 7.14 16.80 23.78
CA GLY A 261 6.76 17.92 24.66
C GLY A 261 6.33 17.46 26.05
N LEU A 262 5.54 16.39 26.16
CA LEU A 262 5.14 15.81 27.45
C LEU A 262 6.35 15.28 28.24
N ILE A 263 7.29 14.60 27.58
CA ILE A 263 8.54 14.14 28.21
C ILE A 263 9.36 15.33 28.71
N PHE A 264 9.51 16.39 27.90
CA PHE A 264 10.25 17.59 28.28
C PHE A 264 9.64 18.30 29.50
N VAL A 265 8.31 18.48 29.52
CA VAL A 265 7.60 19.08 30.67
C VAL A 265 7.77 18.21 31.93
N ALA A 266 7.67 16.89 31.81
CA ALA A 266 7.89 15.98 32.93
C ALA A 266 9.33 16.01 33.47
N MET A 267 10.33 16.20 32.60
CA MET A 267 11.73 16.37 33.02
C MET A 267 11.95 17.70 33.75
N MET A 268 11.43 18.82 33.22
CA MET A 268 11.53 20.14 33.86
C MET A 268 10.90 20.16 35.25
N ALA A 269 9.68 19.59 35.39
CA ALA A 269 8.98 19.49 36.65
C ALA A 269 9.65 18.56 37.69
N ALA A 270 10.63 17.76 37.29
CA ALA A 270 11.43 16.93 38.19
C ALA A 270 12.76 17.58 38.60
N THR A 271 13.24 18.57 37.84
CA THR A 271 14.47 19.32 38.15
C THR A 271 14.25 20.47 39.14
N GLU A 272 13.06 21.05 39.17
CA GLU A 272 12.59 21.94 40.25
C GLU A 272 12.38 21.13 41.54
#